data_AF-A0AAV5SIF9-F1
#
_entry.id   AF-A0AAV5SIF9-F1
#
_cell.length_a   1.000
_cell.length_b   1.000
_cell.length_c   1.000
_cell.angle_alpha   90.00
_cell.angle_beta   90.00
_cell.angle_gamma   90.00
#
_symmetry.space_group_name_H-M   'P 1'
#
loop_
_entity.id
_entity.type
_entity.pdbx_description
1 polymer ?
#
loop_
_entity_poly.entity_id
_entity_poly.type
_entity_poly.pdbx_seq_one_letter_code
_entity_poly.pdbx_strand_id
1 'polypeptide(L)'
;MFRSHLLLFSIAAASQASSYFVAIKNQCGYSVQVVAQTAVLTPYVVATLAPDEQHLGVFNADRNHQTWSFKSGFAGKTTGRFYNSGFVTETFEIDVTTGFDITMQIAPSSTVGSTITCLAADCFAPATKKKLSVPGLVNSYTLTLCPSS
;
A
#
# COMPACT_ATOMS: atom_id res chain seq x y z
N MET A 1 -26.46 56.58 -2.24
CA MET A 1 -26.21 55.38 -3.08
C MET A 1 -25.07 54.59 -2.44
N PHE A 2 -25.38 53.51 -1.71
CA PHE A 2 -24.38 52.69 -1.03
C PHE A 2 -24.03 51.47 -1.90
N ARG A 3 -22.79 51.45 -2.39
CA ARG A 3 -22.21 50.33 -3.16
C ARG A 3 -21.88 49.19 -2.18
N SER A 4 -22.70 48.15 -2.15
CA SER A 4 -22.36 46.89 -1.48
C SER A 4 -21.29 46.16 -2.30
N HIS A 5 -20.12 45.94 -1.70
CA HIS A 5 -19.06 45.11 -2.28
C HIS A 5 -19.25 43.68 -1.74
N LEU A 6 -19.82 42.81 -2.58
CA LEU A 6 -19.89 41.38 -2.31
C LEU A 6 -18.45 40.83 -2.31
N LEU A 7 -17.93 40.56 -1.11
CA LEU A 7 -16.70 39.78 -0.91
C LEU A 7 -17.01 38.33 -1.27
N LEU A 8 -16.67 37.93 -2.50
CA LEU A 8 -16.56 36.51 -2.87
C LEU A 8 -15.46 35.86 -2.04
N PHE A 9 -15.83 35.23 -0.94
CA PHE A 9 -14.99 34.27 -0.24
C PHE A 9 -14.81 33.04 -1.15
N SER A 10 -13.73 33.01 -1.91
CA SER A 10 -13.26 31.82 -2.61
C SER A 10 -12.90 30.76 -1.59
N ILE A 11 -13.82 29.84 -1.30
CA ILE A 11 -13.56 28.65 -0.51
C ILE A 11 -12.65 27.77 -1.36
N ALA A 12 -11.34 27.91 -1.19
CA ALA A 12 -10.37 26.96 -1.72
C ALA A 12 -10.70 25.60 -1.11
N ALA A 13 -11.30 24.72 -1.91
CA ALA A 13 -11.55 23.35 -1.52
C ALA A 13 -10.20 22.69 -1.23
N ALA A 14 -9.82 22.63 0.05
CA ALA A 14 -8.66 21.89 0.49
C ALA A 14 -8.85 20.44 0.04
N SER A 15 -8.06 20.03 -0.95
CA SER A 15 -7.98 18.65 -1.35
C SER A 15 -7.34 17.88 -0.20
N GLN A 16 -8.15 17.43 0.76
CA GLN A 16 -7.74 16.43 1.76
C GLN A 16 -7.07 15.28 1.00
N ALA A 17 -5.75 15.20 1.12
CA ALA A 17 -4.98 14.06 0.69
C ALA A 17 -5.26 12.94 1.69
N SER A 18 -5.60 11.76 1.19
CA SER A 18 -5.76 10.60 2.07
C SER A 18 -4.37 10.03 2.36
N SER A 19 -3.98 10.07 3.62
CA SER A 19 -2.75 9.44 4.11
C SER A 19 -3.04 8.02 4.56
N TYR A 20 -2.19 7.07 4.16
CA TYR A 20 -2.27 5.67 4.53
C TYR A 20 -1.19 5.33 5.54
N PHE A 21 -1.59 4.70 6.63
CA PHE A 21 -0.67 4.17 7.64
C PHE A 21 -0.30 2.74 7.30
N VAL A 22 0.97 2.49 7.07
CA VAL A 22 1.46 1.20 6.60
C VAL A 22 2.40 0.63 7.63
N ALA A 23 2.02 -0.49 8.21
CA ALA A 23 2.90 -1.29 9.05
C ALA A 23 3.56 -2.36 8.17
N ILE A 24 4.88 -2.27 8.00
CA ILE A 24 5.66 -3.27 7.26
C ILE A 24 6.39 -4.13 8.28
N LYS A 25 6.09 -5.43 8.32
CA LYS A 25 6.65 -6.37 9.27
C LYS A 25 7.54 -7.39 8.57
N ASN A 26 8.72 -7.63 9.11
CA ASN A 26 9.59 -8.70 8.66
C ASN A 26 9.49 -9.90 9.61
N GLN A 27 8.81 -10.96 9.20
CA GLN A 27 8.77 -12.23 9.93
C GLN A 27 9.74 -13.26 9.33
N CYS A 28 10.64 -12.82 8.44
CA CYS A 28 11.67 -13.70 7.90
C CYS A 28 12.74 -13.94 8.96
N GLY A 29 13.37 -15.12 8.95
CA GLY A 29 14.55 -15.41 9.79
C GLY A 29 15.83 -14.67 9.36
N TYR A 30 15.72 -13.65 8.51
CA TYR A 30 16.82 -12.84 7.97
C TYR A 30 16.39 -11.40 7.74
N SER A 31 17.35 -10.48 7.65
CA SER A 31 17.07 -9.06 7.42
C SER A 31 16.57 -8.80 5.99
N VAL A 32 15.56 -7.95 5.85
CA VAL A 32 14.98 -7.60 4.54
C VAL A 32 15.03 -6.09 4.32
N GLN A 33 15.62 -5.68 3.20
CA GLN A 33 15.50 -4.32 2.69
C GLN A 33 14.13 -4.15 2.02
N VAL A 34 13.37 -3.14 2.41
CA VAL A 34 12.06 -2.82 1.83
C VAL A 34 12.19 -1.61 0.92
N VAL A 35 11.87 -1.78 -0.35
CA VAL A 35 11.85 -0.71 -1.35
C VAL A 35 10.41 -0.33 -1.64
N ALA A 36 10.11 0.98 -1.58
CA ALA A 36 8.83 1.53 -2.05
C ALA A 36 8.99 2.24 -3.38
N GLN A 37 7.93 2.22 -4.18
CA GLN A 37 7.85 2.87 -5.47
C GLN A 37 6.43 3.37 -5.74
N THR A 38 6.32 4.53 -6.41
CA THR A 38 5.10 5.04 -7.02
C THR A 38 5.33 5.39 -8.49
N ALA A 39 4.30 5.86 -9.20
CA ALA A 39 4.44 6.34 -10.57
C ALA A 39 5.24 7.65 -10.69
N VAL A 40 5.37 8.42 -9.61
CA VAL A 40 5.95 9.78 -9.64
C VAL A 40 7.27 9.90 -8.88
N LEU A 41 7.61 8.92 -8.04
CA LEU A 41 8.85 8.90 -7.27
C LEU A 41 9.80 7.82 -7.78
N THR A 42 11.09 8.14 -7.81
CA THR A 42 12.14 7.13 -7.97
C THR A 42 12.04 6.11 -6.82
N PRO A 43 12.16 4.80 -7.09
CA PRO A 43 12.17 3.79 -6.04
C PRO A 43 13.23 4.09 -4.97
N TYR A 44 12.88 3.91 -3.71
CA TYR A 44 13.77 4.20 -2.59
C TYR A 44 13.59 3.19 -1.46
N VAL A 45 14.63 3.05 -0.64
CA VAL A 45 14.60 2.19 0.54
C VAL A 45 13.79 2.87 1.65
N VAL A 46 12.71 2.23 2.08
CA VAL A 46 11.89 2.68 3.21
C VAL A 46 12.54 2.31 4.52
N ALA A 47 12.98 1.06 4.64
CA ALA A 47 13.59 0.50 5.83
C ALA A 47 14.42 -0.74 5.47
N THR A 48 15.39 -1.06 6.32
CA THR A 48 16.00 -2.39 6.38
C THR A 48 15.59 -2.99 7.71
N LEU A 49 14.79 -4.05 7.66
CA LEU A 49 14.18 -4.66 8.84
C LEU A 49 14.97 -5.90 9.25
N ALA A 50 15.44 -5.94 10.48
CA ALA A 50 15.92 -7.18 11.10
C ALA A 50 14.77 -8.21 11.25
N PRO A 51 15.06 -9.48 11.56
CA PRO A 51 14.01 -10.44 11.92
C PRO A 51 13.10 -9.89 13.03
N ASP A 52 11.80 -10.06 12.86
CA ASP A 52 10.71 -9.60 13.74
C ASP A 52 10.59 -8.07 13.90
N GLU A 53 11.35 -7.28 13.14
CA GLU A 53 11.26 -5.83 13.14
C GLU A 53 10.07 -5.33 12.30
N GLN A 54 9.53 -4.17 12.68
CA GLN A 54 8.52 -3.47 11.90
C GLN A 54 8.89 -2.01 11.64
N HIS A 55 8.49 -1.52 10.47
CA HIS A 55 8.49 -0.10 10.13
C HIS A 55 7.06 0.42 10.02
N LEU A 56 6.80 1.57 10.62
CA LEU A 56 5.54 2.30 10.48
C LEU A 56 5.79 3.53 9.62
N GLY A 57 5.14 3.60 8.45
CA GLY A 57 5.26 4.72 7.53
C GLY A 57 3.91 5.32 7.15
N VAL A 58 3.93 6.60 6.79
CA VAL A 58 2.77 7.29 6.21
C VAL A 58 3.04 7.48 4.73
N PHE A 59 2.17 6.91 3.91
CA PHE A 59 2.28 6.95 2.46
C PHE A 59 1.05 7.66 1.92
N ASN A 60 1.26 8.76 1.20
CA ASN A 60 0.16 9.51 0.63
C ASN A 60 -0.19 8.92 -0.73
N ALA A 61 -1.38 8.33 -0.88
CA ALA A 61 -1.96 8.19 -2.21
C ALA A 61 -2.76 9.47 -2.44
N ASP A 62 -2.20 10.38 -3.22
CA ASP A 62 -2.96 11.55 -3.63
C ASP A 62 -4.23 11.12 -4.42
N ARG A 63 -5.14 12.06 -4.61
CA ARG A 63 -6.39 11.84 -5.35
C ARG A 63 -6.17 11.47 -6.83
N ASN A 64 -4.93 11.37 -7.30
CA ASN A 64 -4.57 11.06 -8.68
C ASN A 64 -4.31 9.56 -8.90
N HIS A 65 -4.89 8.69 -8.07
CA HIS A 65 -4.73 7.24 -8.20
C HIS A 65 -3.28 6.77 -8.08
N GLN A 66 -2.47 7.42 -7.24
CA GLN A 66 -1.11 6.97 -7.00
C GLN A 66 -1.12 5.55 -6.40
N THR A 67 -0.59 4.62 -7.18
CA THR A 67 -0.32 3.26 -6.70
C THR A 67 1.03 3.27 -6.04
N TRP A 68 1.05 2.83 -4.79
CA TRP A 68 2.27 2.52 -4.08
C TRP A 68 2.53 1.02 -4.16
N SER A 69 3.78 0.66 -4.34
CA SER A 69 4.24 -0.72 -4.38
C SER A 69 5.44 -0.93 -3.45
N PHE A 70 5.51 -2.11 -2.84
CA PHE A 70 6.57 -2.53 -1.92
C PHE A 70 7.18 -3.86 -2.36
N LYS A 71 8.50 -3.96 -2.23
CA LYS A 71 9.30 -5.13 -2.62
C LYS A 71 10.43 -5.39 -1.62
N SER A 72 10.92 -6.63 -1.60
CA SER A 72 12.18 -7.06 -0.97
C SER A 72 13.38 -6.64 -1.84
N GLY A 73 13.94 -5.46 -1.57
CA GLY A 73 15.06 -4.89 -2.33
C GLY A 73 14.67 -4.42 -3.74
N PHE A 74 15.63 -3.81 -4.44
CA PHE A 74 15.42 -3.29 -5.79
C PHE A 74 15.16 -4.37 -6.84
N ALA A 75 15.70 -5.57 -6.62
CA ALA A 75 15.51 -6.73 -7.49
C ALA A 75 14.33 -7.62 -7.08
N GLY A 76 13.54 -7.20 -6.09
CA GLY A 76 12.44 -7.99 -5.56
C GLY A 76 11.35 -8.26 -6.60
N LYS A 77 10.74 -9.45 -6.53
CA LYS A 77 9.83 -9.96 -7.56
C LYS A 77 8.38 -10.02 -7.08
N THR A 78 8.14 -10.49 -5.87
CA THR A 78 6.83 -10.42 -5.21
C THR A 78 6.55 -8.96 -4.86
N THR A 79 5.46 -8.43 -5.39
CA THR A 79 5.10 -7.01 -5.23
C THR A 79 3.80 -6.88 -4.46
N GLY A 80 3.83 -6.18 -3.33
CA GLY A 80 2.63 -5.74 -2.62
C GLY A 80 2.24 -4.36 -3.10
N ARG A 81 0.98 -4.15 -3.48
CA ARG A 81 0.48 -2.84 -3.93
C ARG A 81 -0.73 -2.41 -3.12
N PHE A 82 -0.86 -1.10 -2.97
CA PHE A 82 -2.10 -0.49 -2.58
C PHE A 82 -2.38 0.72 -3.46
N TYR A 83 -3.65 0.90 -3.76
CA TYR A 83 -4.13 2.07 -4.47
C TYR A 83 -5.60 2.27 -4.14
N ASN A 84 -6.04 3.53 -4.22
CA ASN A 84 -7.43 3.88 -4.05
C ASN A 84 -8.06 4.14 -5.41
N SER A 85 -9.17 3.47 -5.69
CA SER A 85 -9.98 3.75 -6.87
C SER A 85 -11.16 4.64 -6.46
N GLY A 86 -10.90 5.94 -6.32
CA GLY A 86 -11.91 6.95 -5.96
C GLY A 86 -11.95 7.29 -4.47
N PHE A 87 -13.12 7.67 -3.95
CA PHE A 87 -13.31 7.99 -2.52
C PHE A 87 -13.94 6.84 -1.72
N VAL A 88 -14.21 5.71 -2.38
CA VAL A 88 -15.14 4.69 -1.86
C VAL A 88 -14.53 3.30 -1.73
N THR A 89 -13.37 3.04 -2.33
CA THR A 89 -12.80 1.68 -2.37
C THR A 89 -11.28 1.70 -2.38
N GLU A 90 -10.70 1.13 -1.33
CA GLU A 90 -9.28 0.84 -1.28
C GLU A 90 -9.03 -0.55 -1.87
N THR A 91 -8.03 -0.66 -2.74
CA THR A 91 -7.63 -1.94 -3.31
C THR A 91 -6.21 -2.29 -2.90
N PHE A 92 -6.07 -3.51 -2.40
CA PHE A 92 -4.81 -4.16 -2.08
C PHE A 92 -4.53 -5.24 -3.11
N GLU A 93 -3.28 -5.42 -3.50
CA GLU A 93 -2.88 -6.43 -4.47
C GLU A 93 -1.56 -7.08 -4.05
N ILE A 94 -1.45 -8.40 -4.23
CA ILE A 94 -0.16 -9.08 -4.28
C ILE A 94 0.01 -9.59 -5.71
N ASP A 95 1.12 -9.22 -6.34
CA ASP A 95 1.47 -9.53 -7.73
C ASP A 95 2.81 -10.27 -7.79
N VAL A 96 2.79 -11.45 -8.41
CA VAL A 96 3.95 -12.32 -8.67
C VAL A 96 4.20 -12.50 -10.17
N THR A 97 3.62 -11.65 -11.03
CA THR A 97 3.77 -11.70 -12.50
C THR A 97 5.23 -11.63 -12.93
N THR A 98 6.05 -10.86 -12.23
CA THR A 98 7.50 -10.75 -12.50
C THR A 98 8.34 -11.85 -11.84
N GLY A 99 7.69 -12.80 -11.17
CA GLY A 99 8.29 -13.88 -10.41
C GLY A 99 7.99 -13.77 -8.92
N PHE A 100 8.56 -14.71 -8.17
CA PHE A 100 8.38 -14.86 -6.73
C PHE A 100 9.74 -14.97 -6.04
N ASP A 101 9.93 -14.24 -4.95
CA ASP A 101 11.16 -14.24 -4.14
C ASP A 101 10.88 -14.26 -2.64
N ILE A 102 9.79 -13.66 -2.19
CA ILE A 102 9.39 -13.62 -0.79
C ILE A 102 7.89 -13.92 -0.64
N THR A 103 7.52 -14.62 0.42
CA THR A 103 6.12 -14.78 0.82
C THR A 103 5.61 -13.47 1.41
N MET A 104 4.35 -13.15 1.12
CA MET A 104 3.79 -11.84 1.45
C MET A 104 2.34 -11.96 1.88
N GLN A 105 1.95 -11.14 2.84
CA GLN A 105 0.57 -10.98 3.28
C GLN A 105 0.23 -9.50 3.37
N ILE A 106 -0.99 -9.14 2.97
CA ILE A 106 -1.56 -7.82 3.19
C ILE A 106 -2.87 -7.97 3.97
N ALA A 107 -2.92 -7.35 5.14
CA ALA A 107 -4.07 -7.35 6.03
C ALA A 107 -4.54 -5.90 6.26
N PRO A 108 -5.69 -5.48 5.70
CA PRO A 108 -6.32 -4.21 6.05
C PRO A 108 -6.66 -4.19 7.54
N SER A 109 -6.59 -3.02 8.20
CA SER A 109 -6.94 -2.93 9.62
C SER A 109 -8.45 -3.03 9.89
N SER A 110 -9.28 -2.85 8.86
CA SER A 110 -10.73 -2.96 9.01
C SER A 110 -11.14 -4.42 9.18
N THR A 111 -12.07 -4.65 10.10
CA THR A 111 -12.70 -5.95 10.36
C THR A 111 -13.52 -6.49 9.16
N VAL A 112 -13.72 -5.65 8.14
CA VAL A 112 -14.46 -5.98 6.91
C VAL A 112 -13.52 -6.51 5.81
N GLY A 113 -12.22 -6.22 5.89
CA GLY A 113 -11.24 -6.66 4.90
C GLY A 113 -10.77 -8.09 5.15
N SER A 114 -10.91 -8.97 4.14
CA SER A 114 -10.20 -10.26 4.16
C SER A 114 -8.70 -10.05 4.02
N THR A 115 -7.87 -10.99 4.48
CA THR A 115 -6.43 -10.92 4.27
C THR A 115 -6.07 -11.51 2.89
N ILE A 116 -5.14 -10.89 2.15
CA ILE A 116 -4.51 -11.51 0.98
C ILE A 116 -3.19 -12.14 1.45
N THR A 117 -2.93 -13.39 1.10
CA THR A 117 -1.66 -14.06 1.41
C THR A 117 -1.17 -14.83 0.19
N CYS A 118 0.13 -14.73 -0.08
CA CYS A 118 0.84 -15.51 -1.08
C CYS A 118 2.04 -16.20 -0.43
N LEU A 119 1.96 -17.53 -0.30
CA LEU A 119 2.98 -18.36 0.36
C LEU A 119 3.90 -19.13 -0.62
N ALA A 120 3.62 -19.07 -1.92
CA ALA A 120 4.36 -19.79 -2.95
C ALA A 120 4.26 -19.07 -4.30
N ALA A 121 5.12 -19.43 -5.26
CA ALA A 121 5.18 -18.79 -6.58
C ALA A 121 3.87 -18.91 -7.38
N ASP A 122 3.09 -19.95 -7.12
CA ASP A 122 1.84 -20.29 -7.79
C ASP A 122 0.61 -19.99 -6.92
N CYS A 123 0.76 -19.18 -5.86
CA CYS A 123 -0.29 -18.89 -4.86
C CYS A 123 -1.63 -18.40 -5.44
N PHE A 124 -1.64 -17.88 -6.68
CA PHE A 124 -2.84 -17.40 -7.36
C PHE A 124 -3.12 -18.10 -8.69
N ALA A 125 -2.46 -19.23 -8.99
CA ALA A 125 -2.59 -19.92 -10.26
C ALA A 125 -4.08 -20.22 -10.62
N PRO A 126 -4.48 -20.07 -11.89
CA PRO A 126 -3.67 -19.71 -13.06
C PRO A 126 -3.37 -18.21 -13.18
N ALA A 127 -3.92 -17.37 -12.31
CA ALA A 127 -3.57 -15.97 -12.25
C ALA A 127 -2.19 -15.76 -11.59
N THR A 128 -1.62 -14.58 -11.78
CA THR A 128 -0.33 -14.18 -11.19
C THR A 128 -0.50 -13.08 -10.14
N LYS A 129 -1.74 -12.70 -9.84
CA LYS A 129 -2.05 -11.65 -8.87
C LYS A 129 -3.43 -11.85 -8.26
N LYS A 130 -3.59 -11.39 -7.02
CA LYS A 130 -4.88 -11.34 -6.33
C LYS A 130 -5.11 -9.95 -5.79
N LYS A 131 -6.32 -9.45 -6.02
CA LYS A 131 -6.80 -8.16 -5.51
C LYS A 131 -7.81 -8.39 -4.40
N LEU A 132 -7.81 -7.48 -3.43
CA LEU A 132 -8.85 -7.31 -2.44
C LEU A 132 -9.29 -5.86 -2.48
N SER A 133 -10.58 -5.65 -2.74
CA SER A 133 -11.19 -4.33 -2.66
C SER A 133 -12.01 -4.24 -1.38
N VAL A 134 -11.71 -3.26 -0.55
CA VAL A 134 -12.41 -3.02 0.71
C VAL A 134 -13.25 -1.75 0.58
N PRO A 135 -14.56 -1.80 0.87
CA PRO A 135 -15.40 -0.62 0.85
C PRO A 135 -15.03 0.34 2.00
N GLY A 136 -15.01 1.63 1.69
CA GLY A 136 -14.63 2.68 2.63
C GLY A 136 -13.12 2.92 2.71
N LEU A 137 -12.74 3.94 3.49
CA LEU A 137 -11.34 4.29 3.72
C LEU A 137 -10.85 3.58 4.99
N VAL A 138 -10.10 2.49 4.84
CA VAL A 138 -9.45 1.81 5.97
C VAL A 138 -8.27 2.67 6.47
N ASN A 139 -7.63 3.42 5.56
CA ASN A 139 -6.47 4.31 5.80
C ASN A 139 -5.30 3.64 6.54
N SER A 140 -5.34 2.32 6.77
CA SER A 140 -4.34 1.63 7.56
C SER A 140 -4.31 0.13 7.25
N TYR A 141 -3.12 -0.44 7.10
CA TYR A 141 -2.95 -1.86 6.81
C TYR A 141 -1.56 -2.35 7.21
N THR A 142 -1.43 -3.67 7.31
CA THR A 142 -0.16 -4.36 7.57
C THR A 142 0.27 -5.12 6.32
N LEU A 143 1.52 -4.91 5.91
CA LEU A 143 2.23 -5.74 4.94
C LEU A 143 3.23 -6.61 5.70
N THR A 144 3.04 -7.92 5.68
CA THR A 144 3.91 -8.88 6.36
C THR A 144 4.73 -9.64 5.33
N LEU A 145 6.05 -9.61 5.50
CA LEU A 145 7.01 -10.42 4.77
C LEU A 145 7.26 -11.71 5.56
N CYS A 146 7.29 -12.86 4.91
CA CYS A 146 7.37 -14.16 5.59
C CYS A 146 6.29 -14.43 6.63
N PRO A 147 4.98 -14.23 6.31
CA PRO A 147 3.90 -14.47 7.27
C PRO A 147 3.94 -15.91 7.79
N SER A 148 3.70 -16.08 9.09
CA SER A 148 3.49 -17.39 9.71
C SER A 148 2.27 -18.06 9.07
N SER A 149 2.44 -19.28 8.55
CA SER A 149 1.37 -20.11 8.00
C SER A 149 0.50 -20.75 9.08
#